data_AF-A0A3L6ZKT7-F1
#
_entry.id   AF-A0A3L6ZKT7-F1
#
_cell.length_a   1.000
_cell.length_b   1.000
_cell.length_c   1.000
_cell.angle_alpha   90.00
_cell.angle_beta   90.00
_cell.angle_gamma   90.00
#
_symmetry.space_group_name_H-M   'P 1'
#
loop_
_entity.id
_entity.type
_entity.pdbx_description
1 polymer ?
#
loop_
_entity_poly.entity_id
_entity_poly.type
_entity_poly.pdbx_seq_one_letter_code
_entity_poly.pdbx_strand_id
1 'polypeptide(L)' 'MIARNPSDASESALVPLAVAAENLGVSVKTIRRRIADGTVRGYRVGRLIRVDLDELRQSLVVEMPTAR' A
#
# COMPACT_ATOMS: atom_id res chain seq x y z
N MET A 1 2.46 6.58 27.34
CA MET A 1 3.03 5.93 26.16
C MET A 1 2.11 4.76 25.81
N ILE A 2 1.20 4.93 24.86
CA ILE A 2 0.21 3.90 24.53
C ILE A 2 0.95 2.83 23.71
N ALA A 3 1.21 1.68 24.34
CA ALA A 3 1.67 0.49 23.65
C ALA A 3 0.61 0.15 22.60
N ARG A 4 0.98 0.22 21.31
CA ARG A 4 0.10 -0.24 20.24
C ARG A 4 -0.24 -1.69 20.51
N ASN A 5 -1.51 -1.94 20.77
CA ASN A 5 -2.06 -3.27 20.96
C ASN A 5 -1.81 -4.07 19.66
N PRO A 6 -1.14 -5.24 19.69
CA PRO A 6 -0.83 -6.00 18.48
C PRO A 6 -2.10 -6.53 17.77
N SER A 7 -3.28 -6.36 18.36
CA SER A 7 -4.57 -6.74 17.78
C SER A 7 -5.16 -5.72 16.80
N ASP A 8 -4.61 -4.50 16.74
CA ASP A 8 -4.94 -3.48 15.71
C ASP A 8 -4.03 -3.58 14.47
N ALA A 9 -3.00 -4.43 14.53
CA ALA A 9 -2.34 -4.91 13.34
C ALA A 9 -3.24 -6.00 12.75
N SER A 10 -4.30 -5.59 12.04
CA SER A 10 -4.88 -6.43 10.99
C SER A 10 -3.73 -7.13 10.29
N GLU A 11 -3.83 -8.44 10.05
CA GLU A 11 -2.80 -9.19 9.33
C GLU A 11 -2.59 -8.57 7.95
N SER A 12 -1.74 -7.54 7.86
CA SER A 12 -1.63 -6.76 6.65
C SER A 12 -0.88 -7.64 5.65
N ALA A 13 -1.67 -8.20 4.74
CA ALA A 13 -1.22 -9.25 3.86
C ALA A 13 -0.28 -8.66 2.81
N LEU A 14 0.96 -9.15 2.78
CA LEU A 14 1.93 -8.80 1.74
C LEU A 14 1.52 -9.43 0.41
N VAL A 15 0.81 -8.67 -0.41
CA VAL A 15 0.31 -9.14 -1.70
C VAL A 15 1.25 -8.83 -2.86
N PRO A 16 1.19 -9.60 -3.96
CA PRO A 16 1.85 -9.24 -5.20
C PRO A 16 1.36 -7.89 -5.75
N LEU A 17 2.23 -7.17 -6.46
CA LEU A 17 1.87 -5.87 -7.06
C LEU A 17 0.65 -5.94 -7.99
N ALA A 18 0.45 -7.06 -8.69
CA ALA A 18 -0.71 -7.26 -9.56
C ALA A 18 -2.02 -7.27 -8.77
N VAL A 19 -2.06 -8.02 -7.67
CA VAL A 19 -3.23 -8.09 -6.77
C VAL A 19 -3.52 -6.71 -6.16
N ALA A 20 -2.48 -6.00 -5.73
CA ALA A 20 -2.64 -4.64 -5.21
C ALA A 20 -3.17 -3.65 -6.26
N ALA A 21 -2.69 -3.76 -7.50
CA ALA A 21 -3.13 -2.94 -8.61
C ALA A 21 -4.62 -3.16 -8.92
N GLU A 22 -5.05 -4.41 -8.98
CA GLU A 22 -6.46 -4.79 -9.15
C GLU A 22 -7.33 -4.26 -8.00
N ASN A 23 -6.87 -4.40 -6.76
CA ASN A 23 -7.61 -3.94 -5.57
C ASN A 23 -7.88 -2.43 -5.54
N LEU A 24 -6.97 -1.63 -6.10
CA LEU A 24 -7.09 -0.17 -6.13
C LEU A 24 -7.55 0.38 -7.49
N GLY A 25 -7.80 -0.48 -8.48
CA GLY A 25 -8.14 -0.05 -9.83
C GLY A 25 -7.03 0.77 -10.52
N VAL A 26 -5.77 0.53 -10.18
CA VAL A 26 -4.61 1.22 -10.77
C VAL A 26 -3.72 0.26 -11.54
N SER A 27 -2.79 0.78 -12.35
CA SER A 27 -1.80 -0.07 -13.01
C SER A 27 -0.66 -0.49 -12.07
N VAL A 28 -0.08 -1.67 -12.29
CA VAL A 28 1.17 -2.10 -11.61
C VAL A 28 2.30 -1.08 -11.83
N LYS A 29 2.34 -0.42 -12.99
CA LYS A 29 3.31 0.63 -13.31
C LYS A 29 3.15 1.83 -12.37
N THR A 30 1.92 2.21 -12.03
CA THR A 30 1.63 3.28 -11.06
C THR A 30 2.21 2.92 -9.70
N ILE A 31 1.97 1.70 -9.20
CA ILE A 31 2.51 1.25 -7.91
C ILE A 31 4.04 1.25 -7.93
N ARG A 32 4.67 0.71 -8.99
CA ARG A 32 6.14 0.72 -9.11
C ARG A 32 6.72 2.13 -9.11
N ARG A 33 6.08 3.08 -9.80
CA ARG A 33 6.49 4.49 -9.79
C ARG A 33 6.40 5.08 -8.38
N ARG A 34 5.33 4.78 -7.65
CA ARG A 34 5.14 5.21 -6.25
C ARG A 34 6.13 4.57 -5.28
N ILE A 35 6.63 3.37 -5.60
CA ILE A 35 7.73 2.77 -4.83
C ILE A 35 9.04 3.49 -5.15
N ALA A 36 9.29 3.80 -6.43
CA ALA A 36 10.52 4.48 -6.87
C ALA A 36 10.61 5.92 -6.37
N ASP A 37 9.48 6.64 -6.26
CA ASP A 37 9.41 7.99 -5.69
C ASP A 37 9.38 8.00 -4.15
N GLY A 38 9.27 6.83 -3.52
CA GLY A 38 9.29 6.67 -2.06
C GLY A 38 7.95 6.93 -1.36
N THR A 39 6.89 7.27 -2.10
CA THR A 39 5.54 7.50 -1.52
C THR A 39 4.93 6.20 -0.99
N VAL A 40 5.26 5.06 -1.60
CA VAL A 40 4.75 3.74 -1.23
C VAL A 40 5.91 2.83 -0.85
N ARG A 41 5.74 2.05 0.22
CA ARG A 41 6.75 1.07 0.62
C ARG A 41 6.59 -0.24 -0.13
N GLY A 42 7.69 -0.73 -0.69
CA GLY A 42 7.79 -2.05 -1.31
C GLY A 42 8.61 -2.99 -0.44
N TYR A 43 8.10 -4.19 -0.18
CA TYR A 43 8.75 -5.23 0.60
C TYR A 43 9.32 -6.30 -0.33
N ARG A 44 10.59 -6.65 -0.12
CA ARG A 44 11.24 -7.68 -0.93
C ARG A 44 11.01 -9.07 -0.30
N VAL A 45 10.43 -9.98 -1.08
CA VAL A 45 10.28 -11.40 -0.73
C VAL A 45 11.09 -12.21 -1.74
N GLY A 46 12.34 -12.52 -1.38
CA GLY A 46 13.33 -13.07 -2.30
C GLY A 46 13.59 -12.14 -3.49
N ARG A 47 13.24 -12.58 -4.70
CA ARG A 47 13.38 -11.78 -5.94
C ARG A 47 12.14 -10.95 -6.25
N LEU A 48 11.03 -11.19 -5.57
CA LEU A 48 9.75 -10.54 -5.81
C LEU A 48 9.57 -9.31 -4.93
N ILE A 49 8.77 -8.36 -5.41
CA ILE A 49 8.33 -7.19 -4.64
C ILE A 49 6.87 -7.42 -4.27
N ARG A 50 6.56 -7.21 -2.99
CA ARG A 50 5.23 -7.24 -2.40
C ARG A 50 4.92 -5.87 -1.81
N VAL A 51 3.64 -5.60 -1.62
CA VAL A 51 3.17 -4.41 -0.94
C VAL A 51 2.16 -4.82 0.11
N ASP A 52 2.14 -4.05 1.18
CA ASP A 52 1.11 -4.11 2.19
C ASP A 52 -0.14 -3.37 1.67
N LEU A 53 -1.30 -4.02 1.65
CA LEU A 53 -2.52 -3.44 1.09
C LEU A 53 -3.04 -2.26 1.92
N ASP A 54 -2.91 -2.30 3.23
CA ASP A 54 -3.45 -1.28 4.12
C ASP A 54 -2.57 -0.04 4.09
N GLU A 55 -1.25 -0.23 4.15
CA GLU A 55 -0.28 0.88 3.98
C GLU A 55 -0.43 1.52 2.59
N LEU A 56 -0.64 0.71 1.55
CA LEU A 56 -0.84 1.20 0.19
C LEU A 56 -2.13 2.04 0.08
N ARG A 57 -3.23 1.60 0.69
CA ARG A 57 -4.49 2.37 0.74
C ARG A 57 -4.28 3.69 1.47
N GLN A 58 -3.67 3.67 2.65
CA GLN A 58 -3.39 4.87 3.44
C GLN A 58 -2.51 5.87 2.68
N SER A 59 -1.59 5.38 1.84
CA SER A 59 -0.65 6.24 1.09
C SER A 59 -1.24 6.81 -0.20
N LEU A 60 -2.16 6.10 -0.86
CA LEU A 60 -2.65 6.48 -2.20
C LEU A 60 -4.08 7.02 -2.21
N VAL A 61 -4.91 6.65 -1.24
CA VAL A 61 -6.29 7.12 -1.17
C VAL A 61 -6.30 8.47 -0.45
N VAL A 62 -6.66 9.50 -1.20
CA VAL A 62 -6.88 10.85 -0.67
C VAL A 62 -8.32 11.22 -0.92
N GLU A 63 -8.96 11.85 0.07
CA GLU A 63 -10.29 12.40 -0.10
C GLU A 63 -10.24 13.53 -1.14
N MET A 64 -11.19 13.52 -2.08
CA MET A 64 -11.31 14.64 -3.02
C MET A 64 -11.81 15.86 -2.25
N PRO A 65 -11.13 17.02 -2.35
CA PRO A 65 -11.66 18.23 -1.74
C PRO A 65 -12.99 18.56 -2.41
N THR A 66 -14.07 18.54 -1.62
CA THR A 66 -15.39 18.98 -2.10
C THR A 66 -15.30 20.47 -2.42
N ALA A 67 -15.73 20.86 -3.62
CA ALA A 67 -15.78 22.27 -4.00
C ALA A 67 -16.76 23.00 -3.07
N ARG A 68 -16.28 24.02 -2.36
CA ARG A 68 -17.13 24.96 -1.64
C ARG A 68 -17.63 26.04 -2.59
#